data_AF-A0A952RMA2-F1
#
_entry.id   AF-A0A952RMA2-F1
#
_cell.length_a   1.000
_cell.length_b   1.000
_cell.length_c   1.000
_cell.angle_alpha   90.00
_cell.angle_beta   90.00
_cell.angle_gamma   90.00
#
_symmetry.space_group_name_H-M   'P 1'
#
loop_
_entity.id
_entity.type
_entity.pdbx_description
1 polymer ?
#
loop_
_entity_poly.entity_id
_entity_poly.type
_entity_poly.pdbx_seq_one_letter_code
_entity_poly.pdbx_strand_id
1 'polypeptide(L)'
;MKLTALLLGLLAVPVAVGCSAPTSEDAAAGEEALVAPAPIAAGKFDLYRQPHYAPESGCVRTTKLELKDMTAHLEEAFSGFCPLEIAVVPDAREYRLRREGTSCGSQIYAGEIVEGAEIREIKIVDHRTRLCRDVVPAKIVVTETHASELGVIEITQYSNDRVAPAETVVEGKLASVMAIGGETTGYAVMTDSGMVELVLDAGEKNQFVDGKKARVKGRKTTLTGIETGVRTALDVSSMLVCPNEGWINCMPGPGVRLSNLCAAENRSWVQANCEGVDYAD
;
A
#
# COMPACT_ATOMS: atom_id res chain seq x y z
N MET A 1 -24.10 -29.55 58.83
CA MET A 1 -24.45 -30.90 58.32
C MET A 1 -24.75 -30.73 56.83
N LYS A 2 -24.12 -31.30 55.81
CA LYS A 2 -23.08 -32.32 55.55
C LYS A 2 -22.34 -31.83 54.27
N LEU A 3 -21.03 -31.62 54.25
CA LEU A 3 -19.97 -32.51 53.75
C LEU A 3 -20.31 -33.41 52.55
N THR A 4 -19.69 -33.14 51.38
CA THR A 4 -18.95 -34.18 50.62
C THR A 4 -17.98 -33.53 49.63
N ALA A 5 -16.69 -33.63 49.96
CA ALA A 5 -15.58 -33.55 49.02
C ALA A 5 -15.36 -34.93 48.39
N LEU A 6 -14.99 -35.01 47.12
CA LEU A 6 -14.47 -36.24 46.51
C LEU A 6 -13.10 -35.95 45.89
N LEU A 7 -12.14 -36.76 46.31
CA LEU A 7 -10.71 -36.66 46.09
C LEU A 7 -10.23 -37.87 45.27
N LEU A 8 -9.29 -37.62 44.36
CA LEU A 8 -8.20 -38.49 43.88
C LEU A 8 -8.48 -39.83 43.17
N GLY A 9 -7.75 -40.01 42.06
CA GLY A 9 -7.48 -41.29 41.43
C GLY A 9 -6.45 -41.18 40.30
N LEU A 10 -5.21 -40.82 40.63
CA LEU A 10 -4.06 -40.85 39.71
C LEU A 10 -3.57 -42.30 39.57
N LEU A 11 -3.60 -42.87 38.36
CA LEU A 11 -2.99 -44.17 38.04
C LEU A 11 -1.62 -43.94 37.39
N ALA A 12 -0.56 -44.34 38.10
CA ALA A 12 0.79 -44.46 37.55
C ALA A 12 1.04 -45.91 37.13
N VAL A 13 1.43 -46.12 35.86
CA VAL A 13 1.91 -47.42 35.35
C VAL A 13 3.41 -47.32 35.15
N PRO A 14 4.24 -48.22 35.74
CA PRO A 14 5.65 -48.31 35.42
C PRO A 14 5.82 -49.29 34.25
N VAL A 15 6.41 -48.82 33.14
CA VAL A 15 6.93 -49.71 32.10
C VAL A 15 8.45 -49.70 32.21
N ALA A 16 8.99 -50.79 32.77
CA ALA A 16 10.40 -51.13 32.66
C ALA A 16 10.61 -51.91 31.36
N VAL A 17 11.46 -51.39 30.46
CA VAL A 17 12.04 -52.18 29.36
C VAL A 17 13.55 -52.13 29.51
N GLY A 18 14.14 -53.32 29.65
CA GLY A 18 15.57 -53.55 29.80
C GLY A 18 16.34 -53.43 28.48
N CYS A 19 17.64 -53.15 28.62
CA CYS A 19 18.64 -52.99 27.57
C CYS A 19 18.91 -54.28 26.77
N SER A 20 19.23 -54.11 25.48
CA SER A 20 20.23 -54.93 24.75
C SER A 20 20.83 -54.08 23.63
N ALA A 21 22.13 -53.82 23.72
CA ALA A 21 22.98 -53.20 22.70
C ALA A 21 23.52 -54.27 21.73
N PRO A 22 24.43 -53.96 20.80
CA PRO A 22 24.44 -52.93 19.77
C PRO A 22 24.51 -53.57 18.35
N THR A 23 23.98 -52.91 17.33
CA THR A 23 24.42 -53.15 15.94
C THR A 23 24.64 -51.80 15.27
N SER A 24 25.92 -51.51 15.08
CA SER A 24 26.44 -50.46 14.21
C SER A 24 26.20 -50.86 12.75
N GLU A 25 25.63 -49.96 11.95
CA GLU A 25 25.98 -49.74 10.54
C GLU A 25 25.18 -48.52 10.00
N ASP A 26 25.91 -47.46 9.68
CA ASP A 26 25.62 -46.40 8.72
C ASP A 26 24.28 -45.65 8.79
N ALA A 27 24.13 -44.82 9.82
CA ALA A 27 23.32 -43.61 9.68
C ALA A 27 24.22 -42.49 9.14
N ALA A 28 24.22 -42.32 7.81
CA ALA A 28 24.71 -41.11 7.18
C ALA A 28 23.94 -39.93 7.77
N ALA A 29 24.58 -39.22 8.69
CA ALA A 29 24.15 -37.90 9.12
C ALA A 29 24.30 -36.97 7.92
N GLY A 30 23.26 -36.90 7.12
CA GLY A 30 23.02 -35.74 6.26
C GLY A 30 22.82 -34.56 7.20
N GLU A 31 23.89 -33.79 7.43
CA GLU A 31 23.75 -32.37 7.72
C GLU A 31 22.93 -31.79 6.56
N GLU A 32 21.60 -31.75 6.71
CA GLU A 32 20.78 -30.81 5.97
C GLU A 32 21.33 -29.44 6.36
N ALA A 33 22.21 -28.91 5.52
CA ALA A 33 22.59 -27.52 5.55
C ALA A 33 21.30 -26.73 5.67
N LEU A 34 21.10 -26.07 6.83
CA LEU A 34 19.97 -25.20 7.10
C LEU A 34 19.93 -24.17 5.98
N VAL A 35 19.15 -24.45 4.93
CA VAL A 35 18.92 -23.53 3.84
C VAL A 35 18.31 -22.31 4.51
N ALA A 36 19.09 -21.23 4.54
CA ALA A 36 18.64 -19.98 5.14
C ALA A 36 17.23 -19.68 4.62
N PRO A 37 16.26 -19.37 5.50
CA PRO A 37 14.89 -19.16 5.07
C PRO A 37 14.90 -18.08 3.98
N ALA A 38 14.32 -18.40 2.83
CA ALA A 38 14.21 -17.44 1.74
C ALA A 38 13.60 -16.13 2.28
N PRO A 39 14.17 -14.97 1.92
CA PRO A 39 13.69 -13.70 2.43
C PRO A 39 12.24 -13.48 2.03
N ILE A 40 11.46 -12.85 2.90
CA ILE A 40 10.11 -12.40 2.58
C ILE A 40 10.17 -11.49 1.34
N ALA A 41 9.27 -11.72 0.38
CA ALA A 41 9.23 -10.88 -0.81
C ALA A 41 8.88 -9.44 -0.40
N ALA A 42 9.65 -8.47 -0.87
CA ALA A 42 9.43 -7.08 -0.49
C ALA A 42 8.09 -6.55 -1.03
N GLY A 43 7.53 -5.53 -0.40
CA GLY A 43 6.31 -4.87 -0.88
C GLY A 43 5.74 -3.86 0.10
N LYS A 44 4.89 -2.96 -0.42
CA LYS A 44 4.11 -2.00 0.37
C LYS A 44 2.62 -2.25 0.13
N PHE A 45 1.83 -2.26 1.20
CA PHE A 45 0.42 -2.67 1.16
C PHE A 45 -0.43 -1.76 2.04
N ASP A 46 -1.65 -1.50 1.58
CA ASP A 46 -2.71 -0.91 2.39
C ASP A 46 -3.55 -2.06 2.96
N LEU A 47 -3.64 -2.15 4.28
CA LEU A 47 -4.36 -3.20 5.00
C LEU A 47 -5.70 -2.72 5.54
N TYR A 48 -6.75 -3.49 5.29
CA TYR A 48 -8.12 -3.20 5.71
C TYR A 48 -8.70 -4.33 6.55
N ARG A 49 -9.69 -4.02 7.39
CA ARG A 49 -10.33 -5.01 8.29
C ARG A 49 -11.29 -5.98 7.57
N GLN A 50 -11.58 -5.75 6.30
CA GLN A 50 -12.49 -6.56 5.50
C GLN A 50 -11.73 -7.17 4.31
N PRO A 51 -11.95 -8.47 4.02
CA PRO A 51 -11.34 -9.12 2.87
C PRO A 51 -11.86 -8.48 1.58
N HIS A 52 -11.00 -8.39 0.56
CA HIS A 52 -11.32 -7.76 -0.73
C HIS A 52 -11.82 -6.32 -0.67
N TYR A 53 -11.67 -5.64 0.47
CA TYR A 53 -12.11 -4.27 0.62
C TYR A 53 -11.34 -3.35 -0.31
N ALA A 54 -12.08 -2.51 -1.02
CA ALA A 54 -11.53 -1.53 -1.92
C ALA A 54 -12.31 -0.24 -1.72
N PRO A 55 -11.71 0.76 -1.09
CA PRO A 55 -12.40 2.00 -0.84
C PRO A 55 -12.76 2.68 -2.16
N GLU A 56 -14.01 3.16 -2.25
CA GLU A 56 -14.48 3.97 -3.39
C GLU A 56 -13.99 5.42 -3.29
N SER A 57 -13.70 5.88 -2.06
CA SER A 57 -13.15 7.20 -1.78
C SER A 57 -11.64 7.15 -1.59
N GLY A 58 -10.98 8.24 -1.99
CA GLY A 58 -9.56 8.43 -1.76
C GLY A 58 -9.19 8.85 -0.35
N CYS A 59 -10.08 8.83 0.65
CA CYS A 59 -9.70 9.19 2.01
C CYS A 59 -10.21 8.15 3.00
N VAL A 60 -9.42 7.11 3.21
CA VAL A 60 -9.76 6.03 4.14
C VAL A 60 -8.58 5.73 5.05
N ARG A 61 -8.83 5.70 6.36
CA ARG A 61 -7.85 5.26 7.34
C ARG A 61 -7.52 3.80 7.10
N THR A 62 -6.23 3.50 7.03
CA THR A 62 -5.69 2.17 6.75
C THR A 62 -4.46 1.94 7.61
N THR A 63 -4.06 0.68 7.76
CA THR A 63 -2.71 0.35 8.22
C THR A 63 -1.84 0.14 7.00
N LYS A 64 -0.73 0.85 6.89
CA LYS A 64 0.30 0.64 5.87
C LYS A 64 1.22 -0.46 6.37
N LEU A 65 1.56 -1.39 5.48
CA LEU A 65 2.55 -2.44 5.73
C LEU A 65 3.69 -2.29 4.73
N GLU A 66 4.92 -2.25 5.22
CA GLU A 66 6.12 -2.40 4.42
C GLU A 66 6.87 -3.67 4.83
N LEU A 67 7.08 -4.56 3.85
CA LEU A 67 7.84 -5.80 4.01
C LEU A 67 9.20 -5.64 3.33
N LYS A 68 10.27 -5.87 4.08
CA LYS A 68 11.65 -5.84 3.56
C LYS A 68 12.59 -6.62 4.48
N ASP A 69 13.47 -7.44 3.93
CA ASP A 69 14.59 -8.09 4.66
C ASP A 69 14.19 -8.79 5.97
N MET A 70 13.07 -9.53 5.95
CA MET A 70 12.48 -10.19 7.14
C MET A 70 12.03 -9.21 8.24
N THR A 71 11.70 -7.99 7.87
CA THR A 71 11.09 -6.99 8.73
C THR A 71 9.71 -6.62 8.20
N ALA A 72 8.74 -6.46 9.10
CA ALA A 72 7.45 -5.84 8.82
C ALA A 72 7.36 -4.53 9.58
N HIS A 73 7.21 -3.42 8.84
CA HIS A 73 6.91 -2.11 9.40
C HIS A 73 5.43 -1.80 9.18
N LEU A 74 4.72 -1.49 10.26
CA LEU A 74 3.31 -1.12 10.22
C LEU A 74 3.13 0.30 10.75
N GLU A 75 2.27 1.08 10.10
CA GLU A 75 1.83 2.40 10.58
C GLU A 75 0.39 2.69 10.15
N GLU A 76 -0.36 3.40 10.98
CA GLU A 76 -1.65 3.97 10.66
C GLU A 76 -1.49 5.21 9.79
N ALA A 77 -2.14 5.21 8.64
CA ALA A 77 -2.14 6.36 7.72
C ALA A 77 -3.49 6.47 7.01
N PHE A 78 -3.64 7.53 6.22
CA PHE A 78 -4.70 7.59 5.23
C PHE A 78 -4.22 7.03 3.89
N SER A 79 -5.09 6.30 3.20
CA SER A 79 -4.91 5.99 1.79
C SER A 79 -5.66 7.02 0.94
N GLY A 80 -4.97 7.51 -0.10
CA GLY A 80 -5.43 8.50 -1.08
C GLY A 80 -5.40 9.96 -0.59
N PHE A 81 -6.11 10.84 -1.30
CA PHE A 81 -6.26 12.25 -0.96
C PHE A 81 -7.26 12.48 0.19
N CYS A 82 -6.76 12.99 1.32
CA CYS A 82 -7.57 13.47 2.43
C CYS A 82 -7.53 14.99 2.57
N PRO A 83 -8.63 15.63 3.04
CA PRO A 83 -8.59 17.03 3.45
C PRO A 83 -7.48 17.26 4.47
N LEU A 84 -6.75 18.37 4.34
CA LEU A 84 -5.57 18.72 5.14
C LEU A 84 -5.81 18.82 6.66
N GLU A 85 -7.07 18.80 7.10
CA GLU A 85 -7.46 18.97 8.50
C GLU A 85 -7.52 17.65 9.28
N ILE A 86 -7.35 16.49 8.63
CA ILE A 86 -7.46 15.18 9.28
C ILE A 86 -6.07 14.55 9.41
N ALA A 87 -5.58 14.46 10.65
CA ALA A 87 -4.36 13.74 10.99
C ALA A 87 -4.69 12.42 11.69
N VAL A 88 -3.88 11.39 11.46
CA VAL A 88 -3.89 10.13 12.21
C VAL A 88 -2.56 9.99 12.94
N VAL A 89 -2.60 9.53 14.18
CA VAL A 89 -1.38 9.19 14.92
C VAL A 89 -0.83 7.90 14.31
N PRO A 90 0.43 7.88 13.80
CA PRO A 90 0.90 6.76 13.00
C PRO A 90 1.00 5.42 13.71
N ASP A 91 1.03 5.34 15.05
CA ASP A 91 1.17 4.07 15.80
C ASP A 91 2.21 3.12 15.15
N ALA A 92 3.38 3.68 14.83
CA ALA A 92 4.38 3.03 14.02
C ALA A 92 5.10 1.93 14.81
N ARG A 93 5.24 0.76 14.21
CA ARG A 93 5.78 -0.44 14.86
C ARG A 93 6.54 -1.30 13.87
N GLU A 94 7.60 -1.95 14.35
CA GLU A 94 8.52 -2.75 13.53
C GLU A 94 8.71 -4.13 14.13
N TYR A 95 8.39 -5.16 13.36
CA TYR A 95 8.54 -6.56 13.74
C TYR A 95 9.67 -7.21 12.98
N ARG A 96 10.58 -7.87 13.70
CA ARG A 96 11.51 -8.84 13.12
C ARG A 96 10.79 -10.16 12.92
N LEU A 97 10.73 -10.60 11.68
CA LEU A 97 9.99 -11.78 11.27
C LEU A 97 10.89 -13.01 11.28
N ARG A 98 10.29 -14.13 11.68
CA ARG A 98 10.79 -15.49 11.46
C ARG A 98 9.78 -16.23 10.59
N ARG A 99 10.28 -17.03 9.66
CA ARG A 99 9.43 -17.91 8.86
C ARG A 99 9.01 -19.10 9.73
N GLU A 100 7.71 -19.32 9.85
CA GLU A 100 7.16 -20.43 10.65
C GLU A 100 6.79 -21.64 9.79
N GLY A 101 6.56 -21.43 8.49
CA GLY A 101 6.32 -22.52 7.57
C GLY A 101 5.69 -22.11 6.26
N THR A 102 5.10 -23.09 5.61
CA THR A 102 4.38 -22.92 4.35
C THR A 102 3.09 -23.71 4.34
N SER A 103 2.06 -23.15 3.71
CA SER A 103 0.83 -23.88 3.42
C SER A 103 0.41 -23.63 1.98
N CYS A 104 0.44 -24.70 1.18
CA CYS A 104 0.14 -24.67 -0.25
C CYS A 104 0.84 -23.56 -1.05
N GLY A 105 2.15 -23.42 -0.85
CA GLY A 105 2.97 -22.37 -1.47
C GLY A 105 2.85 -20.99 -0.83
N SER A 106 1.88 -20.77 0.06
CA SER A 106 1.82 -19.56 0.88
C SER A 106 2.91 -19.63 1.95
N GLN A 107 3.53 -18.50 2.24
CA GLN A 107 4.55 -18.36 3.27
C GLN A 107 3.91 -17.84 4.56
N ILE A 108 4.30 -18.40 5.70
CA ILE A 108 3.80 -17.95 7.02
C ILE A 108 4.99 -17.41 7.80
N TYR A 109 4.86 -16.18 8.27
CA TYR A 109 5.85 -15.49 9.09
C TYR A 109 5.21 -15.07 10.40
N ALA A 110 6.01 -15.02 11.46
CA ALA A 110 5.60 -14.46 12.74
C ALA A 110 6.70 -13.55 13.30
N GLY A 111 6.30 -12.62 14.17
CA GLY A 111 7.20 -11.73 14.89
C GLY A 111 6.57 -11.30 16.20
N GLU A 112 7.36 -10.71 17.07
CA GLU A 112 6.91 -10.22 18.38
C GLU A 112 7.67 -8.94 18.73
N ILE A 113 6.97 -8.01 19.38
CA ILE A 113 7.56 -6.87 20.06
C ILE A 113 7.01 -6.79 21.49
N VAL A 114 7.85 -6.29 22.39
CA VAL A 114 7.49 -6.04 23.79
C VAL A 114 7.62 -4.55 24.04
N GLU A 115 6.50 -3.89 24.35
CA GLU A 115 6.43 -2.46 24.63
C GLU A 115 5.89 -2.23 26.04
N GLY A 116 6.81 -2.02 27.00
CA GLY A 116 6.44 -1.92 28.40
C GLY A 116 5.87 -3.23 28.94
N ALA A 117 4.57 -3.24 29.26
CA ALA A 117 3.85 -4.42 29.74
C ALA A 117 2.97 -5.07 28.66
N GLU A 118 2.91 -4.51 27.46
CA GLU A 118 2.14 -5.04 26.34
C GLU A 118 3.05 -5.94 25.48
N ILE A 119 2.57 -7.15 25.17
CA ILE A 119 3.19 -8.02 24.17
C ILE A 119 2.33 -7.93 22.92
N ARG A 120 2.95 -7.59 21.79
CA ARG A 120 2.30 -7.60 20.47
C ARG A 120 2.95 -8.66 19.61
N GLU A 121 2.15 -9.61 19.16
CA GLU A 121 2.56 -10.63 18.20
C GLU A 121 1.99 -10.29 16.82
N ILE A 122 2.75 -10.60 15.78
CA ILE A 122 2.29 -10.49 14.39
C ILE A 122 2.40 -11.85 13.72
N LYS A 123 1.41 -12.17 12.89
CA LYS A 123 1.44 -13.28 11.93
C LYS A 123 1.10 -12.76 10.55
N ILE A 124 1.95 -13.07 9.58
CA ILE A 124 1.78 -12.67 8.18
C ILE A 124 1.67 -13.92 7.32
N VAL A 125 0.57 -14.05 6.60
CA VAL A 125 0.38 -15.07 5.57
C VAL A 125 0.51 -14.41 4.21
N ASP A 126 1.55 -14.78 3.47
CA ASP A 126 1.85 -14.29 2.12
C ASP A 126 1.45 -15.32 1.07
N HIS A 127 0.38 -15.01 0.34
CA HIS A 127 -0.21 -15.83 -0.70
C HIS A 127 0.33 -15.52 -2.11
N ARG A 128 1.30 -14.61 -2.28
CA ARG A 128 1.82 -14.25 -3.62
C ARG A 128 2.46 -15.42 -4.36
N THR A 129 2.98 -16.41 -3.64
CA THR A 129 3.54 -17.67 -4.18
C THR A 129 2.61 -18.87 -3.99
N ARG A 130 1.34 -18.64 -3.66
CA ARG A 130 0.36 -19.71 -3.43
C ARG A 130 0.15 -20.53 -4.70
N LEU A 131 0.11 -21.85 -4.52
CA LEU A 131 -0.08 -22.83 -5.59
C LEU A 131 -1.50 -23.42 -5.63
N CYS A 132 -2.22 -23.36 -4.49
CA CYS A 132 -3.62 -23.78 -4.44
C CYS A 132 -4.50 -22.85 -5.29
N ARG A 133 -5.51 -23.45 -5.93
CA ARG A 133 -6.48 -22.75 -6.79
C ARG A 133 -7.76 -22.34 -6.04
N ASP A 134 -7.68 -22.15 -4.74
CA ASP A 134 -8.78 -21.66 -3.92
C ASP A 134 -8.76 -20.13 -3.83
N VAL A 135 -9.92 -19.56 -3.49
CA VAL A 135 -10.06 -18.12 -3.29
C VAL A 135 -9.44 -17.76 -1.94
N VAL A 136 -8.47 -16.85 -1.95
CA VAL A 136 -7.87 -16.27 -0.74
C VAL A 136 -8.47 -14.89 -0.46
N PRO A 137 -8.61 -14.48 0.81
CA PRO A 137 -9.22 -13.20 1.17
C PRO A 137 -8.39 -11.98 0.77
N ALA A 138 -7.06 -12.15 0.67
CA ALA A 138 -6.11 -11.19 0.12
C ALA A 138 -4.78 -11.88 -0.24
N LYS A 139 -3.85 -11.19 -0.91
CA LYS A 139 -2.48 -11.67 -1.17
C LYS A 139 -1.63 -11.63 0.09
N ILE A 140 -1.82 -10.65 0.95
CA ILE A 140 -1.20 -10.55 2.26
C ILE A 140 -2.30 -10.49 3.31
N VAL A 141 -2.25 -11.39 4.29
CA VAL A 141 -3.11 -11.38 5.48
C VAL A 141 -2.24 -11.17 6.68
N VAL A 142 -2.58 -10.18 7.50
CA VAL A 142 -1.87 -9.85 8.73
C VAL A 142 -2.81 -10.06 9.91
N THR A 143 -2.34 -10.77 10.92
CA THR A 143 -3.01 -10.89 12.21
C THR A 143 -2.08 -10.33 13.27
N GLU A 144 -2.55 -9.32 14.01
CA GLU A 144 -1.87 -8.78 15.18
C GLU A 144 -2.62 -9.16 16.45
N THR A 145 -1.88 -9.67 17.42
CA THR A 145 -2.42 -10.07 18.72
C THR A 145 -1.79 -9.20 19.80
N HIS A 146 -2.64 -8.51 20.55
CA HIS A 146 -2.28 -7.62 21.64
C HIS A 146 -2.65 -8.30 22.96
N ALA A 147 -1.65 -8.73 23.73
CA ALA A 147 -1.87 -9.24 25.06
C ALA A 147 -1.63 -8.13 26.09
N SER A 148 -2.65 -7.88 26.92
CA SER A 148 -2.59 -6.92 28.03
C SER A 148 -3.24 -7.52 29.28
N GLU A 149 -3.13 -6.83 30.42
CA GLU A 149 -3.84 -7.22 31.66
C GLU A 149 -5.37 -7.26 31.49
N LEU A 150 -5.91 -6.53 30.51
CA LEU A 150 -7.35 -6.48 30.21
C LEU A 150 -7.81 -7.62 29.29
N GLY A 151 -6.89 -8.45 28.81
CA GLY A 151 -7.16 -9.58 27.92
C GLY A 151 -6.36 -9.54 26.62
N VAL A 152 -6.69 -10.49 25.74
CA VAL A 152 -6.08 -10.66 24.43
C VAL A 152 -7.01 -10.12 23.36
N ILE A 153 -6.52 -9.19 22.54
CA ILE A 153 -7.22 -8.63 21.38
C ILE A 153 -6.52 -9.15 20.12
N GLU A 154 -7.29 -9.69 19.18
CA GLU A 154 -6.78 -10.14 17.88
C GLU A 154 -7.41 -9.30 16.77
N ILE A 155 -6.57 -8.73 15.90
CA ILE A 155 -6.96 -7.89 14.77
C ILE A 155 -6.44 -8.54 13.50
N THR A 156 -7.33 -8.94 12.60
CA THR A 156 -6.95 -9.43 11.27
C THR A 156 -7.22 -8.36 10.21
N GLN A 157 -6.23 -8.16 9.34
CA GLN A 157 -6.28 -7.22 8.23
C GLN A 157 -5.82 -7.87 6.92
N TYR A 158 -6.31 -7.33 5.82
CA TYR A 158 -6.21 -7.90 4.48
C TYR A 158 -5.65 -6.84 3.54
N SER A 159 -4.64 -7.18 2.74
CA SER A 159 -4.11 -6.24 1.74
C SER A 159 -5.13 -5.92 0.66
N ASN A 160 -5.17 -4.66 0.25
CA ASN A 160 -5.84 -4.29 -0.99
C ASN A 160 -4.99 -4.74 -2.18
N ASP A 161 -5.40 -5.84 -2.78
CA ASP A 161 -4.70 -6.47 -3.91
C ASP A 161 -5.09 -5.92 -5.27
N ARG A 162 -5.99 -4.93 -5.31
CA ARG A 162 -6.39 -4.35 -6.57
C ARG A 162 -5.15 -3.73 -7.20
N VAL A 163 -4.88 -4.16 -8.43
CA VAL A 163 -3.93 -3.45 -9.29
C VAL A 163 -4.48 -2.04 -9.41
N ALA A 164 -3.70 -1.05 -8.95
CA ALA A 164 -4.09 0.34 -9.11
C ALA A 164 -4.48 0.55 -10.59
N PRO A 165 -5.63 1.18 -10.87
CA PRO A 165 -6.04 1.37 -12.25
C PRO A 165 -4.91 2.05 -13.01
N ALA A 166 -4.63 1.55 -14.21
CA ALA A 166 -3.56 2.06 -15.04
C ALA A 166 -3.72 3.57 -15.20
N GLU A 167 -2.63 4.32 -15.02
CA GLU A 167 -2.65 5.74 -15.28
C GLU A 167 -2.93 5.98 -16.76
N THR A 168 -3.77 6.97 -17.03
CA THR A 168 -4.06 7.44 -18.37
C THR A 168 -3.46 8.82 -18.56
N VAL A 169 -2.93 9.06 -19.75
CA VAL A 169 -2.46 10.37 -20.18
C VAL A 169 -3.52 10.98 -21.08
N VAL A 170 -3.89 12.23 -20.79
CA VAL A 170 -4.79 13.04 -21.62
C VAL A 170 -4.08 14.35 -21.96
N GLU A 171 -4.30 14.82 -23.18
CA GLU A 171 -3.72 16.06 -23.67
C GLU A 171 -4.82 16.98 -24.18
N GLY A 172 -4.70 18.27 -23.90
CA GLY A 172 -5.73 19.23 -24.24
C GLY A 172 -5.47 20.61 -23.67
N LYS A 173 -6.45 21.50 -23.78
CA LYS A 173 -6.40 22.82 -23.13
C LYS A 173 -7.02 22.75 -21.75
N LEU A 174 -6.35 23.27 -20.74
CA LEU A 174 -6.92 23.42 -19.41
C LEU A 174 -8.10 24.40 -19.46
N ALA A 175 -9.16 24.09 -18.71
CA ALA A 175 -10.37 24.89 -18.65
C ALA A 175 -10.93 24.92 -17.23
N SER A 176 -11.28 26.11 -16.77
CA SER A 176 -11.97 26.35 -15.51
C SER A 176 -13.45 26.06 -15.75
N VAL A 177 -14.02 25.16 -14.94
CA VAL A 177 -15.41 24.73 -15.08
C VAL A 177 -16.23 25.22 -13.91
N MET A 178 -17.47 25.63 -14.19
CA MET A 178 -18.45 25.99 -13.17
C MET A 178 -19.72 25.21 -13.44
N ALA A 179 -20.14 24.36 -12.51
CA ALA A 179 -21.47 23.76 -12.53
C ALA A 179 -22.41 24.43 -11.53
N ILE A 180 -23.70 24.31 -11.82
CA ILE A 180 -24.76 24.61 -10.86
C ILE A 180 -24.55 23.73 -9.62
N GLY A 181 -24.81 24.29 -8.44
CA GLY A 181 -24.62 23.59 -7.16
C GLY A 181 -23.16 23.42 -6.72
N GLY A 182 -22.16 23.87 -7.51
CA GLY A 182 -20.75 23.75 -7.14
C GLY A 182 -20.24 22.31 -7.13
N GLU A 183 -20.94 21.38 -7.77
CA GLU A 183 -20.61 19.94 -7.71
C GLU A 183 -19.40 19.55 -8.55
N THR A 184 -18.81 20.48 -9.31
CA THR A 184 -17.58 20.26 -10.09
C THR A 184 -16.31 20.48 -9.26
N THR A 185 -15.21 19.87 -9.67
CA THR A 185 -13.87 20.15 -9.11
C THR A 185 -13.37 21.56 -9.41
N GLY A 186 -13.96 22.23 -10.41
CA GLY A 186 -13.53 23.54 -10.89
C GLY A 186 -12.49 23.49 -12.02
N TYR A 187 -11.96 22.30 -12.33
CA TYR A 187 -10.84 22.13 -13.26
C TYR A 187 -11.14 21.03 -14.27
N ALA A 188 -10.80 21.27 -15.52
CA ALA A 188 -10.92 20.29 -16.60
C ALA A 188 -9.80 20.41 -17.62
N VAL A 189 -9.66 19.37 -18.45
CA VAL A 189 -8.90 19.39 -19.69
C VAL A 189 -9.83 19.13 -20.88
N MET A 190 -9.80 20.05 -21.83
CA MET A 190 -10.55 20.00 -23.09
C MET A 190 -9.73 19.24 -24.13
N THR A 191 -10.13 18.00 -24.38
CA THR A 191 -9.54 17.12 -25.41
C THR A 191 -10.39 17.13 -26.68
N ASP A 192 -9.87 16.56 -27.77
CA ASP A 192 -10.65 16.38 -29.00
C ASP A 192 -11.87 15.46 -28.82
N SER A 193 -11.83 14.58 -27.82
CA SER A 193 -12.93 13.67 -27.47
C SER A 193 -13.97 14.28 -26.52
N GLY A 194 -13.72 15.51 -26.04
CA GLY A 194 -14.55 16.19 -25.06
C GLY A 194 -13.79 16.61 -23.80
N MET A 195 -14.55 17.00 -22.79
CA MET A 195 -14.05 17.52 -21.52
C MET A 195 -13.83 16.40 -20.51
N VAL A 196 -12.65 16.39 -19.86
CA VAL A 196 -12.35 15.50 -18.75
C VAL A 196 -12.11 16.34 -17.49
N GLU A 197 -12.92 16.12 -16.46
CA GLU A 197 -12.79 16.81 -15.18
C GLU A 197 -11.56 16.33 -14.42
N LEU A 198 -10.88 17.24 -13.72
CA LEU A 198 -9.61 16.97 -13.03
C LEU A 198 -9.78 17.13 -11.52
N VAL A 199 -9.35 16.12 -10.76
CA VAL A 199 -9.16 16.25 -9.30
C VAL A 199 -7.69 16.63 -9.10
N LEU A 200 -7.46 17.84 -8.58
CA LEU A 200 -6.13 18.42 -8.40
C LEU A 200 -5.82 18.59 -6.91
N ASP A 201 -4.60 18.26 -6.52
CA ASP A 201 -4.01 18.62 -5.24
C ASP A 201 -3.55 20.10 -5.20
N ALA A 202 -2.95 20.52 -4.09
CA ALA A 202 -2.48 21.90 -3.94
C ALA A 202 -1.33 22.25 -4.90
N GLY A 203 -0.40 21.32 -5.15
CA GLY A 203 0.73 21.50 -6.05
C GLY A 203 0.30 21.56 -7.52
N GLU A 204 -0.70 20.79 -7.90
CA GLU A 204 -1.26 20.79 -9.25
C GLU A 204 -2.16 22.00 -9.49
N LYS A 205 -2.95 22.42 -8.50
CA LYS A 205 -3.71 23.69 -8.57
C LYS A 205 -2.80 24.89 -8.81
N ASN A 206 -1.61 24.91 -8.22
CA ASN A 206 -0.62 25.97 -8.44
C ASN A 206 -0.03 25.97 -9.86
N GLN A 207 -0.10 24.83 -10.57
CA GLN A 207 0.36 24.71 -11.96
C GLN A 207 -0.76 24.96 -12.98
N PHE A 208 -2.02 24.91 -12.55
CA PHE A 208 -3.17 25.07 -13.42
C PHE A 208 -3.25 26.50 -13.97
N VAL A 209 -3.26 26.62 -15.30
CA VAL A 209 -3.45 27.91 -16.00
C VAL A 209 -4.50 27.74 -17.07
N ASP A 210 -5.63 28.43 -16.92
CA ASP A 210 -6.74 28.38 -17.85
C ASP A 210 -6.31 28.69 -19.30
N GLY A 211 -6.81 27.90 -20.25
CA GLY A 211 -6.52 28.04 -21.69
C GLY A 211 -5.16 27.50 -22.15
N LYS A 212 -4.23 27.19 -21.24
CA LYS A 212 -2.92 26.61 -21.61
C LYS A 212 -3.07 25.15 -22.04
N LYS A 213 -2.29 24.75 -23.06
CA LYS A 213 -2.16 23.35 -23.43
C LYS A 213 -1.40 22.59 -22.34
N ALA A 214 -1.87 21.41 -21.98
CA ALA A 214 -1.27 20.58 -20.96
C ALA A 214 -1.33 19.09 -21.33
N ARG A 215 -0.38 18.33 -20.79
CA ARG A 215 -0.41 16.87 -20.71
C ARG A 215 -0.64 16.48 -19.26
N VAL A 216 -1.78 15.85 -19.00
CA VAL A 216 -2.21 15.45 -17.67
C VAL A 216 -2.14 13.93 -17.57
N LYS A 217 -1.47 13.42 -16.55
CA LYS A 217 -1.39 12.01 -16.22
C LYS A 217 -2.11 11.79 -14.91
N GLY A 218 -2.93 10.75 -14.85
CA GLY A 218 -3.67 10.43 -13.64
C GLY A 218 -4.46 9.15 -13.76
N ARG A 219 -5.22 8.82 -12.72
CA ARG A 219 -6.09 7.64 -12.70
C ARG A 219 -7.52 8.06 -12.98
N LYS A 220 -8.23 7.29 -13.82
CA LYS A 220 -9.67 7.49 -13.98
C LYS A 220 -10.36 7.24 -12.65
N THR A 221 -11.17 8.19 -12.23
CA THR A 221 -11.99 8.12 -11.03
C THR A 221 -13.43 8.50 -11.38
N THR A 222 -14.34 8.27 -10.44
CA THR A 222 -15.75 8.58 -10.57
C THR A 222 -16.15 9.57 -9.49
N LEU A 223 -16.77 10.67 -9.92
CA LEU A 223 -17.37 11.65 -9.03
C LEU A 223 -18.88 11.47 -9.03
N THR A 224 -19.49 11.66 -7.87
CA THR A 224 -20.93 11.57 -7.68
C THR A 224 -21.45 12.90 -7.15
N GLY A 225 -22.42 13.48 -7.85
CA GLY A 225 -23.17 14.65 -7.40
C GLY A 225 -24.68 14.38 -7.41
N ILE A 226 -25.42 15.14 -6.62
CA ILE A 226 -26.89 15.07 -6.58
C ILE A 226 -27.46 15.59 -7.90
N GLU A 227 -26.92 16.70 -8.40
CA GLU A 227 -27.40 17.37 -9.62
C GLU A 227 -26.69 16.85 -10.88
N THR A 228 -25.39 16.61 -10.78
CA THR A 228 -24.52 16.18 -11.90
C THR A 228 -24.49 14.67 -12.11
N GLY A 229 -25.04 13.90 -11.17
CA GLY A 229 -25.03 12.43 -11.22
C GLY A 229 -23.63 11.83 -11.13
N VAL A 230 -23.49 10.63 -11.69
CA VAL A 230 -22.22 9.88 -11.76
C VAL A 230 -21.45 10.33 -13.00
N ARG A 231 -20.20 10.77 -12.83
CA ARG A 231 -19.35 11.25 -13.94
C ARG A 231 -17.90 10.83 -13.79
N THR A 232 -17.19 10.75 -14.91
CA THR A 232 -15.77 10.39 -14.93
C THR A 232 -14.90 11.61 -14.73
N ALA A 233 -13.91 11.49 -13.86
CA ALA A 233 -12.85 12.47 -13.69
C ALA A 233 -11.48 11.78 -13.75
N LEU A 234 -10.42 12.58 -13.73
CA LEU A 234 -9.05 12.14 -13.64
C LEU A 234 -8.43 12.63 -12.34
N ASP A 235 -8.05 11.70 -11.46
CA ASP A 235 -7.25 11.96 -10.26
C ASP A 235 -5.80 12.14 -10.68
N VAL A 236 -5.33 13.39 -10.68
CA VAL A 236 -4.08 13.79 -11.30
C VAL A 236 -2.89 13.34 -10.45
N SER A 237 -1.90 12.74 -11.09
CA SER A 237 -0.62 12.37 -10.46
C SER A 237 0.56 13.17 -11.03
N SER A 238 0.38 13.76 -12.21
CA SER A 238 1.34 14.65 -12.82
C SER A 238 0.66 15.53 -13.87
N MET A 239 1.01 16.81 -13.89
CA MET A 239 0.55 17.75 -14.90
C MET A 239 1.74 18.50 -15.49
N LEU A 240 1.82 18.53 -16.81
CA LEU A 240 2.81 19.28 -17.57
C LEU A 240 2.08 20.35 -18.37
N VAL A 241 2.22 21.61 -17.96
CA VAL A 241 1.54 22.75 -18.59
C VAL A 241 2.51 23.52 -19.47
N CYS A 242 2.09 23.90 -20.67
CA CYS A 242 2.90 24.74 -21.54
C CYS A 242 3.25 26.06 -20.83
N PRO A 243 4.54 26.42 -20.76
CA PRO A 243 4.94 27.68 -20.16
C PRO A 243 4.52 28.86 -21.05
N ASN A 244 4.89 30.07 -20.62
CA ASN A 244 4.85 31.22 -21.51
C ASN A 244 5.98 31.13 -22.53
N GLU A 245 5.79 31.79 -23.67
CA GLU A 245 6.83 31.95 -24.69
C GLU A 245 8.11 32.52 -24.07
N GLY A 246 9.26 32.06 -24.57
CA GLY A 246 10.57 32.43 -24.08
C GLY A 246 11.48 31.23 -23.85
N TRP A 247 12.45 31.42 -22.95
CA TRP A 247 13.51 30.46 -22.70
C TRP A 247 13.35 29.77 -21.35
N ILE A 248 13.36 28.43 -21.35
CA ILE A 248 13.47 27.63 -20.15
C ILE A 248 14.96 27.41 -19.87
N ASN A 249 15.44 27.91 -18.74
CA ASN A 249 16.82 27.67 -18.30
C ASN A 249 16.94 26.28 -17.66
N CYS A 250 17.69 25.40 -18.30
CA CYS A 250 17.98 24.06 -17.83
C CYS A 250 19.44 23.85 -17.39
N MET A 251 20.23 24.91 -17.32
CA MET A 251 21.57 24.84 -16.73
C MET A 251 21.47 24.58 -15.21
N PRO A 252 22.20 23.59 -14.67
CA PRO A 252 22.25 23.34 -13.23
C PRO A 252 22.96 24.50 -12.52
N GLY A 253 22.17 25.39 -11.91
CA GLY A 253 22.68 26.47 -11.07
C GLY A 253 22.96 26.01 -9.63
N PRO A 254 23.89 26.66 -8.91
CA PRO A 254 24.10 26.36 -7.50
C PRO A 254 22.81 26.62 -6.70
N GLY A 255 22.25 25.54 -6.12
CA GLY A 255 21.05 25.60 -5.30
C GLY A 255 19.71 25.65 -6.06
N VAL A 256 19.72 25.56 -7.40
CA VAL A 256 18.50 25.58 -8.21
C VAL A 256 18.09 24.16 -8.55
N ARG A 257 16.90 23.73 -8.08
CA ARG A 257 16.27 22.51 -8.60
C ARG A 257 15.88 22.74 -10.05
N LEU A 258 16.36 21.87 -10.94
CA LEU A 258 15.99 21.89 -12.34
C LEU A 258 14.47 21.72 -12.46
N SER A 259 13.85 22.54 -13.31
CA SER A 259 12.43 22.43 -13.62
C SER A 259 12.11 21.05 -14.16
N ASN A 260 10.94 20.48 -13.83
CA ASN A 260 10.47 19.25 -14.45
C ASN A 260 10.36 19.38 -15.98
N LEU A 261 10.19 20.60 -16.50
CA LEU A 261 10.24 20.94 -17.93
C LEU A 261 11.58 20.58 -18.58
N CYS A 262 12.65 20.49 -17.80
CA CYS A 262 13.99 20.15 -18.28
C CYS A 262 14.25 18.64 -18.39
N ALA A 263 13.36 17.79 -17.88
CA ALA A 263 13.47 16.34 -18.05
C ALA A 263 13.36 15.98 -19.55
N ALA A 264 14.18 15.05 -20.03
CA ALA A 264 14.31 14.75 -21.46
C ALA A 264 12.96 14.35 -22.10
N GLU A 265 12.14 13.59 -21.38
CA GLU A 265 10.80 13.15 -21.77
C GLU A 265 9.74 14.27 -21.80
N ASN A 266 10.00 15.39 -21.12
CA ASN A 266 9.13 16.56 -21.10
C ASN A 266 9.54 17.56 -22.17
N ARG A 267 10.83 17.71 -22.45
CA ARG A 267 11.35 18.62 -23.48
C ARG A 267 10.76 18.36 -24.85
N SER A 268 10.80 17.10 -25.29
CA SER A 268 10.26 16.72 -26.61
C SER A 268 8.78 17.05 -26.74
N TRP A 269 8.02 16.85 -25.66
CA TRP A 269 6.60 17.21 -25.64
C TRP A 269 6.40 18.73 -25.67
N VAL A 270 7.14 19.49 -24.86
CA VAL A 270 7.03 20.96 -24.81
C VAL A 270 7.38 21.58 -26.17
N GLN A 271 8.49 21.18 -26.78
CA GLN A 271 8.90 21.70 -28.10
C GLN A 271 7.88 21.39 -29.20
N ALA A 272 7.17 20.26 -29.11
CA ALA A 272 6.15 19.88 -30.07
C ALA A 272 4.79 20.56 -29.85
N ASN A 273 4.52 21.06 -28.63
CA ASN A 273 3.17 21.46 -28.22
C ASN A 273 3.04 22.90 -27.72
N CYS A 274 4.16 23.54 -27.37
CA CYS A 274 4.19 24.88 -26.77
C CYS A 274 4.95 25.82 -27.71
N GLU A 275 4.20 26.56 -28.52
CA GLU A 275 4.76 27.51 -29.47
C GLU A 275 5.60 28.59 -28.76
N GLY A 276 6.70 28.99 -29.39
CA GLY A 276 7.59 30.04 -28.90
C GLY A 276 8.37 29.69 -27.63
N VAL A 277 8.46 28.40 -27.26
CA VAL A 277 9.23 27.93 -26.11
C VAL A 277 10.53 27.28 -26.56
N ASP A 278 11.65 27.85 -26.12
CA ASP A 278 13.00 27.34 -26.37
C ASP A 278 13.70 26.95 -25.07
N TYR A 279 14.79 26.20 -25.20
CA TYR A 279 15.58 25.69 -24.07
C TYR A 279 16.98 26.29 -24.08
N ALA A 280 17.42 26.83 -22.94
CA ALA A 280 18.80 27.22 -22.69
C ALA A 280 19.48 26.10 -21.89
N ASP A 281 20.39 25.40 -22.54
CA ASP A 281 21.16 24.28 -21.99
C ASP A 281 22.54 24.68 -21.46
#